data_AF-A0A7Y2KJY2-F1
#
_entry.id   AF-A0A7Y2KJY2-F1
#
_cell.length_a   1.000
_cell.length_b   1.000
_cell.length_c   1.000
_cell.angle_alpha   90.00
_cell.angle_beta   90.00
_cell.angle_gamma   90.00
#
_symmetry.space_group_name_H-M   'P 1'
#
loop_
_entity.id
_entity.type
_entity.pdbx_description
1 polymer ?
#
loop_
_entity_poly.entity_id
_entity_poly.type
_entity_poly.pdbx_seq_one_letter_code
_entity_poly.pdbx_strand_id
1 'polypeptide(L)' 'MKMIRCDWAGDDPLMISYHDEEWGVPVHDDRKLFEFLVLEGAQAGLSWRTVLRKRENYR' A
#
# COMPACT_ATOMS: atom_id res chain seq x y z
N MET A 1 -14.25 -14.68 -14.87
CA MET A 1 -14.83 -13.82 -13.82
C MET A 1 -14.03 -12.52 -13.79
N LYS A 2 -14.63 -11.34 -13.94
CA LYS A 2 -13.91 -10.07 -13.77
C LYS A 2 -13.76 -9.84 -12.26
N MET A 3 -12.53 -9.71 -11.78
CA MET A 3 -12.27 -9.44 -10.37
C MET A 3 -12.76 -8.01 -10.05
N ILE A 4 -13.68 -7.88 -9.10
CA ILE A 4 -14.17 -6.58 -8.63
C ILE A 4 -13.24 -6.16 -7.48
N ARG A 5 -12.61 -4.99 -7.61
CA ARG A 5 -11.70 -4.43 -6.61
C ARG A 5 -12.35 -3.23 -5.92
N CYS A 6 -11.80 -2.81 -4.79
CA CYS A 6 -12.19 -1.54 -4.18
C CYS A 6 -11.93 -0.38 -5.15
N ASP A 7 -12.81 0.63 -5.14
CA ASP A 7 -12.75 1.76 -6.06
C ASP A 7 -11.41 2.50 -6.06
N TRP A 8 -10.74 2.53 -4.90
CA TRP A 8 -9.45 3.21 -4.73
C TRP A 8 -8.26 2.49 -5.37
N ALA A 9 -8.38 1.20 -5.72
CA ALA A 9 -7.30 0.45 -6.37
C ALA A 9 -7.01 0.99 -7.77
N GLY A 10 -8.03 1.55 -8.44
CA GLY A 10 -7.89 2.17 -9.74
C GLY A 10 -7.37 1.23 -10.82
N ASP A 11 -6.55 1.77 -11.73
CA ASP A 11 -5.96 1.08 -12.88
C ASP A 11 -4.42 1.04 -12.86
N ASP A 12 -3.77 1.68 -11.88
CA ASP A 12 -2.32 1.68 -11.71
C ASP A 12 -1.86 0.27 -11.27
N PRO A 13 -1.03 -0.44 -12.05
CA PRO A 13 -0.59 -1.79 -11.72
C PRO A 13 0.06 -1.91 -10.32
N LEU A 14 0.75 -0.87 -9.86
CA LEU A 14 1.36 -0.85 -8.53
C LEU A 14 0.31 -0.81 -7.43
N MET A 15 -0.73 0.02 -7.61
CA MET A 15 -1.84 0.10 -6.66
C MET A 15 -2.68 -1.18 -6.66
N ILE A 16 -2.86 -1.79 -7.84
CA ILE A 16 -3.56 -3.07 -7.98
C ILE A 16 -2.81 -4.19 -7.26
N SER A 17 -1.50 -4.32 -7.48
CA SER A 17 -0.69 -5.35 -6.80
C SER A 17 -0.71 -5.15 -5.28
N TYR A 18 -0.53 -3.92 -4.82
CA TYR A 18 -0.63 -3.60 -3.39
C TYR A 18 -2.02 -3.93 -2.81
N HIS A 19 -3.10 -3.58 -3.52
CA HIS A 19 -4.46 -3.92 -3.11
C HIS A 19 -4.68 -5.43 -3.01
N ASP A 20 -4.25 -6.17 -4.04
CA ASP A 20 -4.55 -7.59 -4.17
C ASP A 20 -3.70 -8.46 -3.23
N GLU A 21 -2.47 -8.03 -2.91
CA GLU A 21 -1.47 -8.87 -2.25
C GLU A 21 -1.05 -8.38 -0.86
N GLU A 22 -1.24 -7.10 -0.53
CA GLU A 22 -0.76 -6.52 0.72
C GLU A 22 -1.87 -5.88 1.56
N TRP A 23 -2.83 -5.18 0.93
CA TRP A 23 -3.85 -4.44 1.67
C TRP A 23 -4.90 -5.37 2.29
N GLY A 24 -5.09 -5.25 3.60
CA GLY A 24 -6.02 -6.09 4.36
C GLY A 24 -5.52 -7.52 4.60
N VAL A 25 -4.31 -7.88 4.15
CA VAL A 25 -3.68 -9.18 4.44
C VAL A 25 -3.07 -9.14 5.84
N PRO A 26 -3.41 -10.08 6.75
CA PRO A 26 -2.86 -10.09 8.09
C PRO A 26 -1.32 -10.22 8.12
N VAL A 27 -0.65 -9.28 8.79
CA VAL A 27 0.80 -9.28 8.99
C VAL A 27 1.10 -9.46 10.48
N HIS A 28 2.02 -10.37 10.80
CA HIS A 28 2.45 -10.70 12.17
C HIS A 28 3.94 -10.45 12.40
N ASP A 29 4.64 -9.90 11.39
CA ASP A 29 6.03 -9.49 11.51
C ASP A 29 6.10 -8.03 12.01
N ASP A 30 6.72 -7.84 13.17
CA ASP A 30 6.77 -6.52 13.84
C ASP A 30 7.47 -5.45 13.01
N ARG A 31 8.52 -5.81 12.26
CA ARG A 31 9.26 -4.86 11.42
C ARG A 31 8.41 -4.38 10.26
N LYS A 32 7.70 -5.29 9.60
CA LYS A 32 6.77 -4.97 8.51
C LYS A 32 5.57 -4.15 9.02
N LEU A 33 5.06 -4.46 10.21
CA LEU A 33 4.01 -3.62 10.83
C LEU A 33 4.52 -2.21 11.12
N PHE A 34 5.73 -2.07 11.67
CA PHE A 34 6.34 -0.77 11.93
C PHE A 34 6.63 0.01 10.62
N GLU A 35 7.10 -0.66 9.57
CA GLU A 35 7.25 -0.07 8.23
C GLU A 35 5.94 0.56 7.75
N PHE A 36 4.83 -0.20 7.81
CA PHE A 36 3.52 0.34 7.42
C PHE A 36 3.09 1.53 8.29
N LEU A 37 3.27 1.44 9.61
CA LEU A 37 2.95 2.55 10.51
C LEU A 37 3.69 3.85 10.13
N VAL A 38 4.98 3.74 9.79
CA VAL A 38 5.79 4.90 9.36
C VAL A 38 5.33 5.43 8.00
N LEU A 39 5.04 4.55 7.04
CA LEU A 39 4.59 4.96 5.70
C LEU A 39 3.22 5.65 5.74
N GLU A 40 2.30 5.19 6.58
CA GLU A 40 1.01 5.85 6.83
C GLU A 40 1.20 7.28 7.35
N GLY A 41 2.15 7.49 8.28
CA GLY A 41 2.51 8.83 8.74
C GLY A 41 3.07 9.72 7.64
N ALA A 42 3.90 9.18 6.75
CA ALA A 42 4.45 9.89 5.60
C ALA A 42 3.40 10.31 4.56
N GLN A 43 2.19 9.74 4.64
CA GLN A 43 1.08 10.05 3.72
C GLN A 43 0.41 11.40 4.01
N ALA A 44 0.67 12.06 5.15
CA ALA A 44 -0.04 13.29 5.52
C ALA A 44 -0.02 14.36 4.40
N GLY A 45 -1.18 14.65 3.81
CA GLY A 45 -1.33 15.60 2.70
C GLY A 45 -0.96 15.08 1.31
N LEU A 46 -0.69 13.78 1.16
CA LEU A 46 -0.31 13.11 -0.09
C LEU A 46 -1.26 11.96 -0.42
N SER A 47 -1.15 11.45 -1.65
CA SER A 47 -1.82 10.21 -2.05
C SER A 47 -1.01 8.99 -1.61
N TRP A 48 -1.67 7.88 -1.26
CA TRP A 48 -0.98 6.63 -0.94
C TRP A 48 -0.08 6.14 -2.08
N ARG A 49 -0.52 6.31 -3.33
CA ARG A 49 0.29 6.05 -4.53
C ARG A 49 1.64 6.79 -4.52
N THR A 50 1.69 8.01 -4.01
CA THR A 50 2.93 8.79 -3.88
C THR A 50 3.88 8.14 -2.88
N VAL A 51 3.37 7.69 -1.73
CA VAL A 51 4.16 7.01 -0.69
C VAL A 51 4.64 5.65 -1.21
N LEU A 52 3.75 4.86 -1.79
CA LEU A 52 4.06 3.51 -2.28
C LEU A 52 5.15 3.51 -3.37
N ARG A 53 5.14 4.50 -4.28
CA ARG A 53 6.21 4.68 -5.29
C ARG A 53 7.56 5.04 -4.68
N LYS A 54 7.59 5.62 -3.48
CA LYS A 54 8.81 5.99 -2.76
C LYS A 54 9.23 4.94 -1.71
N ARG A 55 8.44 3.88 -1.50
CA ARG A 55 8.64 2.89 -0.44
C ARG A 55 10.06 2.32 -0.40
N GLU A 56 10.62 1.95 -1.56
CA GLU A 56 12.01 1.42 -1.63
C GLU A 56 13.06 2.44 -1.20
N ASN A 57 12.79 3.75 -1.31
CA ASN A 57 13.72 4.79 -0.85
C ASN A 57 13.64 5.04 0.67
N TYR A 58 12.58 4.55 1.33
CA TYR A 58 12.42 4.62 2.78
C TYR A 58 13.04 3.41 3.50
N ARG A 59 13.34 2.33 2.77
CA ARG A 59 13.99 1.12 3.29
C ARG A 59 15.50 1.26 3.33
#